data_AF-A0A849X7J3-F1
#
_entry.id   AF-A0A849X7J3-F1
#
_cell.length_a   1.000
_cell.length_b   1.000
_cell.length_c   1.000
_cell.angle_alpha   90.00
_cell.angle_beta   90.00
_cell.angle_gamma   90.00
#
_symmetry.space_group_name_H-M   'P 1'
#
loop_
_entity.id
_entity.type
_entity.pdbx_description
1 polymer ?
#
loop_
_entity_poly.entity_id
_entity_poly.type
_entity_poly.pdbx_seq_one_letter_code
_entity_poly.pdbx_strand_id
1 'polypeptide(L)'
;MRFLSMLLLLASTSAVAAEDLKAVYGGVVRGSEVIERYSLENPPARVGVRRFAETVARAVRHRYHKQGYEIEGYGMYPSTVAVALKDLQTPTTEFRPLSREDMDILSEWLEDKKVRAVFVMTVDVKKYGGSGAVDEWIFIPTDPNDPAATVSRMTYAE
;
A
#
# COMPACT_ATOMS: atom_id res chain seq x y z
N MET A 1 -2.15 61.60 6.34
CA MET A 1 -1.24 60.85 5.44
C MET A 1 -1.09 59.46 6.01
N ARG A 2 -1.58 58.44 5.30
CA ARG A 2 -1.71 57.06 5.78
C ARG A 2 -0.49 56.21 5.40
N PHE A 3 -0.29 55.21 6.24
CA PHE A 3 0.84 54.34 6.46
C PHE A 3 1.44 53.62 5.24
N LEU A 4 2.74 53.42 5.39
CA LEU A 4 3.68 52.65 4.58
C LEU A 4 3.30 51.16 4.51
N SER A 5 3.58 50.59 3.35
CA SER A 5 3.27 49.24 2.87
C SER A 5 3.74 48.11 3.79
N MET A 6 2.87 47.12 4.00
CA MET A 6 3.24 45.79 4.51
C MET A 6 2.77 44.76 3.47
N LEU A 7 3.69 44.40 2.58
CA LEU A 7 3.50 43.34 1.59
C LEU A 7 3.67 42.00 2.33
N LEU A 8 2.56 41.38 2.76
CA LEU A 8 2.59 39.99 3.20
C LEU A 8 2.81 39.11 1.96
N LEU A 9 4.03 38.59 1.81
CA LEU A 9 4.25 37.33 1.10
C LEU A 9 3.46 36.25 1.86
N LEU A 10 2.25 35.97 1.41
CA LEU A 10 1.66 34.66 1.60
C LEU A 10 2.54 33.68 0.84
N ALA A 11 3.39 32.98 1.59
CA ALA A 11 3.97 31.74 1.15
C ALA A 11 2.81 30.88 0.64
N SER A 12 2.75 30.72 -0.69
CA SER A 12 1.98 29.70 -1.35
C SER A 12 2.59 28.35 -0.95
N THR A 13 2.30 27.93 0.28
CA THR A 13 2.35 26.52 0.62
C THR A 13 1.37 25.86 -0.33
N SER A 14 1.92 25.14 -1.29
CA SER A 14 1.22 24.21 -2.14
C SER A 14 0.34 23.36 -1.25
N ALA A 15 -0.94 23.71 -1.20
CA ALA A 15 -2.00 22.81 -0.84
C ALA A 15 -1.98 21.70 -1.89
N VAL A 16 -1.06 20.74 -1.71
CA VAL A 16 -1.18 19.41 -2.28
C VAL A 16 -2.48 18.92 -1.66
N ALA A 17 -3.56 18.99 -2.46
CA ALA A 17 -4.83 18.38 -2.14
C ALA A 17 -4.50 17.01 -1.53
N ALA A 18 -4.91 16.81 -0.28
CA ALA A 18 -4.89 15.51 0.32
C ALA A 18 -5.66 14.61 -0.66
N GLU A 19 -4.94 13.76 -1.38
CA GLU A 19 -5.54 12.70 -2.17
C GLU A 19 -6.17 11.77 -1.13
N ASP A 20 -7.45 12.00 -0.85
CA ASP A 20 -8.22 11.25 0.13
C ASP A 20 -8.38 9.81 -0.39
N LEU A 21 -7.44 8.94 -0.02
CA LEU A 21 -7.60 7.50 -0.13
C LEU A 21 -8.65 7.07 0.89
N LYS A 22 -9.76 6.51 0.42
CA LYS A 22 -10.66 5.74 1.28
C LYS A 22 -10.32 4.27 1.12
N ALA A 23 -9.93 3.63 2.21
CA ALA A 23 -9.89 2.17 2.27
C ALA A 23 -11.34 1.67 2.07
N VAL A 24 -11.61 1.03 0.93
CA VAL A 24 -12.97 0.58 0.57
C VAL A 24 -13.26 -0.81 1.13
N TYR A 25 -12.25 -1.61 1.48
CA TYR A 25 -12.47 -2.90 2.12
C TYR A 25 -11.25 -3.44 2.86
N GLY A 26 -11.40 -3.76 4.15
CA GLY A 26 -10.47 -4.57 4.93
C GLY A 26 -11.08 -5.94 5.17
N GLY A 27 -10.81 -6.90 4.29
CA GLY A 27 -11.18 -8.30 4.51
C GLY A 27 -10.13 -8.96 5.39
N VAL A 28 -10.50 -9.32 6.62
CA VAL A 28 -9.65 -10.19 7.45
C VAL A 28 -9.81 -11.61 6.93
N VAL A 29 -8.82 -12.10 6.18
CA VAL A 29 -8.64 -13.54 6.01
C VAL A 29 -7.96 -14.05 7.28
N ARG A 30 -8.52 -15.12 7.85
CA ARG A 30 -8.11 -15.65 9.16
C ARG A 30 -6.63 -16.07 9.16
N GLY A 31 -5.90 -15.67 10.20
CA GLY A 31 -4.73 -16.40 10.70
C GLY A 31 -3.38 -15.67 10.61
N SER A 32 -3.11 -14.94 9.53
CA SER A 32 -1.83 -14.22 9.37
C SER A 32 -1.68 -13.46 8.03
N GLU A 33 -2.68 -13.48 7.16
CA GLU A 33 -2.56 -13.03 5.77
C GLU A 33 -3.70 -12.03 5.51
N VAL A 34 -3.37 -10.76 5.29
CA VAL A 34 -4.37 -9.72 5.05
C VAL A 34 -4.35 -9.36 3.57
N ILE A 35 -5.44 -9.67 2.87
CA ILE A 35 -5.75 -9.09 1.56
C ILE A 35 -6.56 -7.82 1.83
N GLU A 36 -5.94 -6.66 1.69
CA GLU A 36 -6.63 -5.37 1.85
C GLU A 36 -6.86 -4.72 0.48
N ARG A 37 -7.95 -3.97 0.33
CA ARG A 37 -8.28 -3.27 -0.92
C ARG A 37 -8.37 -1.76 -0.66
N TYR A 38 -7.59 -1.00 -1.42
CA TYR A 38 -7.46 0.45 -1.31
C TYR A 38 -7.96 1.13 -2.59
N SER A 39 -9.01 1.95 -2.51
CA SER A 39 -9.46 2.78 -3.63
C SER A 39 -8.97 4.21 -3.46
N LEU A 40 -8.58 4.84 -4.57
CA LEU A 40 -8.52 6.31 -4.64
C LEU A 40 -9.95 6.82 -4.70
N GLU A 41 -10.35 7.72 -3.79
CA GLU A 41 -11.51 8.54 -4.06
C GLU A 41 -11.10 9.59 -5.08
N ASN A 42 -11.81 9.62 -6.22
CA ASN A 42 -11.55 10.54 -7.33
C ASN A 42 -10.10 10.46 -7.84
N PRO A 43 -9.69 9.30 -8.41
CA PRO A 43 -8.38 9.19 -9.03
C PRO A 43 -8.19 10.33 -10.04
N PRO A 44 -7.16 11.17 -9.91
CA PRO A 44 -6.86 12.16 -10.93
C PRO A 44 -6.83 11.46 -12.29
N ALA A 45 -7.45 12.08 -13.31
CA ALA A 45 -7.57 11.52 -14.66
C ALA A 45 -6.23 11.07 -15.28
N ARG A 46 -5.10 11.49 -14.69
CA ARG A 46 -3.74 11.03 -14.98
C ARG A 46 -2.88 10.92 -13.72
N VAL A 47 -3.19 10.02 -12.78
CA VAL A 47 -2.17 9.57 -11.82
C VAL A 47 -1.24 8.60 -12.53
N GLY A 48 0.06 8.92 -12.57
CA GLY A 48 1.07 7.96 -13.01
C GLY A 48 1.08 6.76 -12.08
N VAL A 49 1.17 5.54 -12.62
CA VAL A 49 1.16 4.26 -11.89
C VAL A 49 1.99 4.30 -10.61
N ARG A 50 3.21 4.82 -10.72
CA ARG A 50 4.14 4.91 -9.60
C ARG A 50 3.59 5.80 -8.47
N ARG A 51 2.99 6.94 -8.82
CA ARG A 51 2.36 7.84 -7.84
C ARG A 51 1.15 7.19 -7.18
N PHE A 52 0.34 6.43 -7.91
CA PHE A 52 -0.76 5.66 -7.31
C PHE A 52 -0.20 4.64 -6.30
N ALA A 53 0.80 3.85 -6.69
CA ALA A 53 1.46 2.92 -5.79
C ALA A 53 2.06 3.59 -4.55
N GLU A 54 2.70 4.75 -4.69
CA GLU A 54 3.25 5.55 -3.57
C GLU A 54 2.15 6.06 -2.63
N THR A 55 1.00 6.46 -3.17
CA THR A 55 -0.15 6.89 -2.38
C THR A 55 -0.72 5.71 -1.59
N VAL A 56 -0.86 4.52 -2.19
CA VAL A 56 -1.25 3.28 -1.49
C VAL A 56 -0.22 2.90 -0.41
N ALA A 57 1.07 2.91 -0.74
CA ALA A 57 2.16 2.62 0.20
C ALA A 57 2.15 3.57 1.41
N ARG A 58 1.82 4.86 1.21
CA ARG A 58 1.64 5.83 2.30
C ARG A 58 0.47 5.44 3.22
N ALA A 59 -0.65 5.03 2.65
CA ALA A 59 -1.80 4.60 3.45
C ALA A 59 -1.50 3.32 4.25
N VAL A 60 -0.82 2.34 3.64
CA VAL A 60 -0.38 1.12 4.34
C VAL A 60 0.53 1.47 5.51
N ARG A 61 1.53 2.34 5.33
CA ARG A 61 2.41 2.77 6.45
C ARG A 61 1.64 3.51 7.54
N HIS A 62 0.67 4.34 7.16
CA HIS A 62 -0.19 5.02 8.13
C HIS A 62 -1.04 4.03 8.94
N ARG A 63 -1.48 2.91 8.33
CA ARG A 63 -2.15 1.80 9.03
C ARG A 63 -1.21 1.15 10.05
N TYR A 64 0.04 0.84 9.69
CA TYR A 64 1.01 0.28 10.66
C TYR A 64 1.25 1.21 11.85
N HIS A 65 1.41 2.51 11.62
CA HIS A 65 1.50 3.49 12.71
C HIS A 65 0.27 3.47 13.63
N LYS A 66 -0.95 3.42 13.06
CA LYS A 66 -2.19 3.33 13.85
C LYS A 66 -2.29 2.04 14.66
N GLN A 67 -1.68 0.95 14.19
CA GLN A 67 -1.61 -0.33 14.89
C GLN A 67 -0.50 -0.40 15.95
N GLY A 68 0.22 0.72 16.18
CA GLY A 68 1.27 0.82 17.18
C GLY A 68 2.64 0.30 16.74
N TYR A 69 2.86 0.14 15.43
CA TYR A 69 4.19 -0.15 14.89
C TYR A 69 4.97 1.17 14.68
N GLU A 70 6.23 1.16 15.07
CA GLU A 70 7.22 2.15 14.67
C GLU A 70 7.86 1.71 13.36
N ILE A 71 7.92 2.59 12.36
CA ILE A 71 8.52 2.28 11.06
C ILE A 71 9.94 2.83 11.07
N GLU A 72 10.92 1.94 10.98
CA GLU A 72 12.35 2.31 10.97
C GLU A 72 12.87 2.57 9.56
N GLY A 73 12.31 1.87 8.57
CA GLY A 73 12.72 1.92 7.18
C GLY A 73 11.63 1.40 6.26
N TYR A 74 11.65 1.85 5.00
CA TYR A 74 10.86 1.21 3.96
C TYR A 74 11.49 1.41 2.59
N GLY A 75 11.31 0.43 1.72
CA GLY A 75 11.68 0.47 0.31
C GLY A 75 10.52 0.04 -0.56
N MET A 76 10.41 0.58 -1.77
CA MET A 76 9.42 0.13 -2.75
C MET A 76 10.07 -0.05 -4.11
N TYR A 77 9.86 -1.23 -4.70
CA TYR A 77 10.46 -1.60 -5.99
C TYR A 77 9.41 -2.27 -6.92
N PRO A 78 9.57 -2.12 -8.25
CA PRO A 78 8.65 -2.74 -9.20
C PRO A 78 8.79 -4.27 -9.20
N SER A 79 7.68 -4.95 -9.47
CA SER A 79 7.61 -6.40 -9.65
C SER A 79 6.66 -6.75 -10.81
N THR A 80 6.34 -8.03 -10.97
CA THR A 80 5.37 -8.53 -11.95
C THR A 80 4.32 -9.37 -11.26
N VAL A 81 3.16 -9.55 -11.89
CA VAL A 81 2.11 -10.45 -11.39
C VAL A 81 2.64 -11.87 -11.20
N ALA A 82 3.41 -12.38 -12.17
CA ALA A 82 3.98 -13.73 -12.09
C ALA A 82 4.95 -13.90 -10.91
N VAL A 83 5.82 -12.91 -10.67
CA VAL A 83 6.74 -12.92 -9.53
C VAL A 83 5.97 -12.82 -8.21
N ALA A 84 5.03 -11.88 -8.10
CA ALA A 84 4.22 -11.71 -6.91
C ALA A 84 3.42 -12.98 -6.54
N LEU A 85 2.77 -13.62 -7.51
CA LEU A 85 2.05 -14.88 -7.26
C LEU A 85 2.99 -16.00 -6.83
N LYS A 86 4.17 -16.10 -7.45
CA LYS A 86 5.18 -17.09 -7.06
C LYS A 86 5.65 -16.85 -5.62
N ASP A 87 5.94 -15.61 -5.26
CA ASP A 87 6.35 -15.26 -3.90
C ASP A 87 5.24 -15.63 -2.90
N LEU A 88 3.99 -15.28 -3.21
CA LEU A 88 2.80 -15.57 -2.40
C LEU A 88 2.48 -17.08 -2.26
N GLN A 89 2.97 -17.92 -3.16
CA GLN A 89 2.83 -19.38 -3.11
C GLN A 89 4.03 -20.11 -2.52
N THR A 90 5.19 -19.44 -2.43
CA THR A 90 6.43 -20.08 -1.98
C THR A 90 6.48 -20.01 -0.44
N PRO A 91 6.53 -21.16 0.26
CA PRO A 91 6.77 -21.18 1.69
C PRO A 91 8.18 -20.67 1.98
N THR A 92 8.35 -19.89 3.04
CA THR A 92 9.67 -19.53 3.57
C THR A 92 9.82 -20.07 4.98
N THR A 93 11.01 -19.91 5.56
CA THR A 93 11.25 -20.23 6.98
C THR A 93 10.35 -19.44 7.93
N GLU A 94 9.85 -18.29 7.49
CA GLU A 94 9.12 -17.33 8.32
C GLU A 94 7.66 -17.13 7.85
N PHE A 95 7.30 -17.64 6.67
CA PHE A 95 5.99 -17.43 6.06
C PHE A 95 5.36 -18.72 5.56
N ARG A 96 4.07 -18.88 5.87
CA ARG A 96 3.21 -19.82 5.18
C ARG A 96 2.82 -19.23 3.82
N PRO A 97 2.62 -20.09 2.80
CA PRO A 97 2.06 -19.64 1.54
C PRO A 97 0.59 -19.30 1.72
N LEU A 98 0.08 -18.40 0.86
CA LEU A 98 -1.35 -18.13 0.80
C LEU A 98 -2.12 -19.44 0.63
N SER A 99 -3.26 -19.54 1.30
CA SER A 99 -4.14 -20.69 1.11
C SER A 99 -4.57 -20.79 -0.35
N ARG A 100 -4.94 -22.00 -0.81
CA ARG A 100 -5.44 -22.19 -2.17
C ARG A 100 -6.67 -21.32 -2.46
N GLU A 101 -7.56 -21.19 -1.49
CA GLU A 101 -8.77 -20.36 -1.59
C GLU A 101 -8.40 -18.88 -1.77
N ASP A 102 -7.44 -18.36 -1.00
CA ASP A 102 -6.98 -16.98 -1.11
C ASP A 102 -6.24 -16.72 -2.43
N MET A 103 -5.48 -17.70 -2.91
CA MET A 103 -4.84 -17.65 -4.22
C MET A 103 -5.85 -17.63 -5.36
N ASP A 104 -6.94 -18.40 -5.26
CA ASP A 104 -8.01 -18.42 -6.27
C ASP A 104 -8.75 -17.07 -6.29
N ILE A 105 -9.10 -16.51 -5.11
CA ILE A 105 -9.71 -15.18 -4.98
C ILE A 105 -8.80 -14.08 -5.55
N LEU A 106 -7.50 -14.14 -5.27
CA LEU A 106 -6.55 -13.17 -5.80
C LEU A 106 -6.46 -13.30 -7.32
N SER A 107 -6.33 -14.53 -7.85
CA SER A 107 -6.25 -14.78 -9.29
C SER A 107 -7.47 -14.26 -10.05
N GLU A 108 -8.68 -14.55 -9.57
CA GLU A 108 -9.93 -14.06 -10.16
C GLU A 108 -9.98 -12.52 -10.19
N TRP A 109 -9.53 -11.88 -9.09
CA TRP A 109 -9.48 -10.42 -9.02
C TRP A 109 -8.45 -9.83 -9.99
N LEU A 110 -7.27 -10.45 -10.12
CA LEU A 110 -6.23 -10.00 -11.04
C LEU A 110 -6.69 -10.06 -12.50
N GLU A 111 -7.47 -11.08 -12.85
CA GLU A 111 -8.09 -11.25 -14.16
C GLU A 111 -9.20 -10.21 -14.42
N ASP A 112 -10.12 -10.01 -13.47
CA ASP A 112 -11.20 -9.01 -13.56
C ASP A 112 -10.64 -7.59 -13.71
N LYS A 113 -9.67 -7.22 -12.85
CA LYS A 113 -9.13 -5.85 -12.75
C LYS A 113 -8.02 -5.54 -13.73
N LYS A 114 -7.60 -6.53 -14.52
CA LYS A 114 -6.54 -6.42 -15.54
C LYS A 114 -5.34 -5.64 -14.99
N VAL A 115 -4.65 -6.18 -14.00
CA VAL A 115 -3.55 -5.46 -13.33
C VAL A 115 -2.47 -4.99 -14.31
N ARG A 116 -2.16 -3.69 -14.26
CA ARG A 116 -1.16 -3.05 -15.14
C ARG A 116 0.25 -3.03 -14.55
N ALA A 117 0.36 -3.09 -13.22
CA ALA A 117 1.63 -3.01 -12.52
C ALA A 117 1.54 -3.60 -11.12
N VAL A 118 2.67 -4.11 -10.63
CA VAL A 118 2.84 -4.58 -9.26
C VAL A 118 4.06 -3.92 -8.65
N PHE A 119 3.95 -3.51 -7.40
CA PHE A 119 5.07 -3.06 -6.59
C PHE A 119 5.16 -3.92 -5.34
N VAL A 120 6.37 -4.10 -4.83
CA VAL A 120 6.57 -4.66 -3.49
C VAL A 120 7.11 -3.54 -2.62
N MET A 121 6.47 -3.34 -1.48
CA MET A 121 6.96 -2.47 -0.42
C MET A 121 7.44 -3.34 0.74
N THR A 122 8.71 -3.21 1.08
CA THR A 122 9.27 -3.80 2.30
C THR A 122 9.31 -2.71 3.37
N VAL A 123 8.83 -3.02 4.58
CA VAL A 123 8.76 -2.10 5.72
C VAL A 123 9.42 -2.76 6.93
N ASP A 124 10.42 -2.09 7.48
CA ASP A 124 11.04 -2.49 8.75
C ASP A 124 10.23 -1.88 9.89
N VAL A 125 9.71 -2.72 10.79
CA VAL A 125 8.84 -2.31 11.88
C VAL A 125 9.37 -2.74 13.25
N LYS A 126 9.14 -1.91 14.26
CA LYS A 126 9.32 -2.24 15.68
C LYS A 126 8.01 -2.16 16.42
N LYS A 127 7.82 -3.07 17.38
CA LYS A 127 6.73 -3.04 18.34
C LYS A 127 7.25 -3.73 19.61
N TYR A 128 6.72 -3.42 20.80
CA TYR A 128 7.02 -4.11 22.07
C TYR A 128 8.46 -4.63 22.33
N GLY A 129 9.51 -3.95 21.85
CA GLY A 129 10.91 -4.39 21.96
C GLY A 129 11.40 -5.38 20.89
N GLY A 130 10.51 -5.92 20.05
CA GLY A 130 10.81 -6.80 18.92
C GLY A 130 10.93 -6.08 17.59
N SER A 131 11.61 -6.71 16.64
CA SER A 131 11.79 -6.24 15.25
C SER A 131 11.08 -7.17 14.28
N GLY A 132 10.47 -6.58 13.26
CA GLY A 132 9.80 -7.31 12.19
C GLY A 132 10.04 -6.69 10.83
N ALA A 133 9.85 -7.47 9.78
CA ALA A 133 9.82 -7.00 8.41
C ALA A 133 8.45 -7.32 7.80
N VAL A 134 7.93 -6.38 7.01
CA VAL A 134 6.66 -6.56 6.32
C VAL A 134 6.85 -6.37 4.84
N ASP A 135 6.54 -7.39 4.06
CA ASP A 135 6.42 -7.28 2.61
C ASP A 135 4.96 -7.07 2.23
N GLU A 136 4.71 -6.02 1.45
CA GLU A 136 3.40 -5.64 0.94
C GLU A 136 3.42 -5.62 -0.59
N TRP A 137 2.74 -6.56 -1.22
CA TRP A 137 2.52 -6.55 -2.67
C TRP A 137 1.36 -5.61 -2.98
N ILE A 138 1.59 -4.63 -3.84
CA ILE A 138 0.62 -3.61 -4.24
C ILE A 138 0.28 -3.81 -5.72
N PHE A 139 -0.95 -4.22 -6.00
CA PHE A 139 -1.48 -4.49 -7.33
C PHE A 139 -2.27 -3.29 -7.84
N ILE A 140 -1.80 -2.69 -8.94
CA ILE A 140 -2.43 -1.52 -9.55
C ILE A 140 -3.27 -1.95 -10.76
N PRO A 141 -4.59 -1.68 -10.77
CA PRO A 141 -5.45 -2.04 -11.89
C PRO A 141 -5.19 -1.21 -13.14
N THR A 142 -5.63 -1.70 -14.31
CA THR A 142 -5.56 -0.91 -15.55
C THR A 142 -6.50 0.30 -15.50
N ASP A 143 -7.74 0.09 -15.05
CA ASP A 143 -8.70 1.18 -14.85
C ASP A 143 -8.34 1.95 -13.57
N PRO A 144 -8.02 3.25 -13.64
CA PRO A 144 -7.69 4.05 -12.46
C PRO A 144 -8.86 4.19 -11.47
N ASN A 145 -10.10 3.92 -11.89
CA ASN A 145 -11.28 3.93 -11.03
C ASN A 145 -11.43 2.65 -10.20
N ASP A 146 -10.73 1.57 -10.56
CA ASP A 146 -10.71 0.36 -9.77
C ASP A 146 -9.80 0.51 -8.53
N PRO A 147 -10.12 -0.12 -7.39
CA PRO A 147 -9.21 -0.19 -6.25
C PRO A 147 -7.89 -0.85 -6.61
N ALA A 148 -6.81 -0.36 -6.03
CA ALA A 148 -5.61 -1.18 -5.84
C ALA A 148 -5.90 -2.26 -4.79
N ALA A 149 -5.29 -3.43 -4.95
CA ALA A 149 -5.26 -4.46 -3.91
C ALA A 149 -3.88 -4.50 -3.28
N THR A 150 -3.81 -4.80 -1.99
CA THR A 150 -2.57 -5.14 -1.33
C THR A 150 -2.66 -6.49 -0.64
N VAL A 151 -1.54 -7.18 -0.59
CA VAL A 151 -1.38 -8.42 0.16
C VAL A 151 -0.17 -8.22 1.06
N SER A 152 -0.32 -8.45 2.36
CA SER A 152 0.74 -8.26 3.35
C SER A 152 1.27 -9.58 3.88
N ARG A 153 2.58 -9.68 4.07
CA ARG A 153 3.24 -10.72 4.87
C ARG A 153 4.12 -10.08 5.91
N MET A 154 3.90 -10.40 7.18
CA MET A 154 4.63 -9.83 8.30
C MET A 154 5.41 -10.89 9.07
N THR A 155 6.73 -10.70 9.18
CA THR A 155 7.54 -11.39 10.18
C THR A 155 7.67 -10.55 11.42
N TYR A 156 7.77 -11.22 12.55
CA TYR A 156 8.03 -10.56 13.82
C TYR A 156 8.86 -11.47 14.70
N ALA A 157 10.03 -10.98 15.13
CA ALA A 157 10.87 -11.61 16.13
C ALA A 157 10.66 -10.89 17.46
N GLU A 158 10.20 -11.64 18.46
CA GLU A 158 10.12 -11.21 19.87
C GLU A 158 11.48 -11.31 20.56
#